data_AF-A0A5D4SZA2-F1
#
_entry.id   AF-A0A5D4SZA2-F1
#
_cell.length_a   1.000
_cell.length_b   1.000
_cell.length_c   1.000
_cell.angle_alpha   90.00
_cell.angle_beta   90.00
_cell.angle_gamma   90.00
#
_symmetry.space_group_name_H-M   'P 1'
#
loop_
_entity.id
_entity.type
_entity.pdbx_description
1 polymer ?
#
loop_
_entity_poly.entity_id
_entity_poly.type
_entity_poly.pdbx_seq_one_letter_code
_entity_poly.pdbx_strand_id
1 'polypeptide(L)'
;MKKELSMKNLLNIIGLLIFLGMIIMAITNPLTIDPNLGIYQTEKAVIKGKKLYKFVWFLLISSITYFLLVQLYFSTPKGRKLFFIILSVLAIAAPMAAIYLER
;
A
#
# COMPACT_ATOMS: atom_id res chain seq x y z
N MET A 1 20.00 -27.01 -8.86
CA MET A 1 20.40 -25.60 -8.58
C MET A 1 19.31 -24.93 -7.76
N LYS A 2 19.54 -24.65 -6.47
CA LYS A 2 18.67 -23.75 -5.70
C LYS A 2 18.89 -22.34 -6.25
N LYS A 3 17.89 -21.77 -6.91
CA LYS A 3 17.94 -20.38 -7.38
C LYS A 3 17.75 -19.51 -6.13
N GLU A 4 18.86 -19.00 -5.57
CA GLU A 4 18.77 -18.10 -4.43
C GLU A 4 17.90 -16.89 -4.81
N LEU A 5 16.87 -16.66 -3.99
CA LEU A 5 15.93 -15.60 -4.25
C LEU A 5 16.61 -14.28 -3.92
N SER A 6 16.90 -13.47 -4.95
CA SER A 6 17.42 -12.12 -4.75
C SER A 6 16.43 -11.32 -3.89
N MET A 7 16.93 -10.53 -2.94
CA MET A 7 16.10 -9.67 -2.06
C MET A 7 15.15 -8.77 -2.85
N LYS A 8 15.57 -8.30 -4.05
CA LYS A 8 14.73 -7.56 -4.97
C LYS A 8 13.51 -8.37 -5.42
N ASN A 9 13.71 -9.63 -5.79
CA ASN A 9 12.65 -10.52 -6.23
C ASN A 9 11.73 -10.89 -5.06
N LEU A 10 12.29 -11.09 -3.87
CA LEU A 10 11.52 -11.32 -2.64
C LEU A 10 10.54 -10.19 -2.38
N LEU A 11 11.03 -8.94 -2.39
CA LEU A 11 10.21 -7.76 -2.17
C LEU A 11 9.15 -7.58 -3.27
N ASN A 12 9.48 -7.86 -4.53
CA ASN A 12 8.49 -7.80 -5.61
C ASN A 12 7.39 -8.86 -5.43
N ILE A 13 7.72 -10.07 -5.00
CA ILE A 13 6.74 -11.14 -4.73
C ILE A 13 5.84 -10.76 -3.56
N ILE A 14 6.42 -10.28 -2.45
CA ILE A 14 5.64 -9.82 -1.29
C ILE A 14 4.70 -8.68 -1.68
N GLY A 15 5.21 -7.68 -2.41
CA GLY A 15 4.39 -6.56 -2.88
C GLY A 15 3.22 -7.04 -3.74
N LEU A 16 3.50 -7.94 -4.70
CA LEU A 16 2.46 -8.53 -5.54
C LEU A 16 1.39 -9.24 -4.70
N LEU A 17 1.80 -10.06 -3.72
CA LEU A 17 0.87 -10.76 -2.83
C LEU A 17 0.01 -9.80 -2.00
N ILE A 18 0.60 -8.73 -1.46
CA ILE A 18 -0.13 -7.73 -0.67
C ILE A 18 -1.17 -7.01 -1.54
N PHE A 19 -0.77 -6.48 -2.70
CA PHE A 19 -1.71 -5.74 -3.56
C PHE A 19 -2.79 -6.65 -4.13
N LEU A 20 -2.45 -7.88 -4.54
CA LEU A 20 -3.45 -8.86 -4.99
C LEU A 20 -4.42 -9.23 -3.86
N GLY A 21 -3.90 -9.48 -2.65
CA GLY A 21 -4.70 -9.77 -1.47
C GLY A 21 -5.66 -8.63 -1.12
N MET A 22 -5.21 -7.38 -1.21
CA MET A 22 -6.07 -6.21 -0.99
C MET A 22 -7.14 -6.04 -2.07
N ILE A 23 -6.85 -6.35 -3.34
CA ILE A 23 -7.86 -6.35 -4.41
C ILE A 23 -8.92 -7.42 -4.16
N ILE A 24 -8.50 -8.64 -3.82
CA ILE A 24 -9.42 -9.74 -3.51
C ILE A 24 -10.30 -9.34 -2.31
N MET A 25 -9.69 -8.83 -1.25
CA MET A 25 -10.39 -8.36 -0.05
C MET A 25 -11.43 -7.26 -0.38
N ALA A 26 -11.08 -6.30 -1.23
CA ALA A 26 -12.00 -5.24 -1.62
C ALA A 26 -13.24 -5.74 -2.37
N ILE A 27 -13.14 -6.89 -3.05
CA ILE A 27 -14.23 -7.50 -3.82
C ILE A 27 -15.04 -8.50 -2.97
N THR A 28 -14.37 -9.28 -2.09
CA THR A 28 -15.01 -10.36 -1.34
C THR A 28 -15.63 -9.91 -0.03
N ASN A 29 -14.96 -9.04 0.72
CA ASN A 29 -15.47 -8.50 1.97
C ASN A 29 -14.71 -7.22 2.36
N PRO A 30 -15.21 -6.04 1.99
CA PRO A 30 -14.53 -4.80 2.34
C PRO A 30 -14.53 -4.56 3.85
N LEU A 31 -13.37 -4.68 4.49
CA LEU A 31 -13.19 -4.27 5.89
C LEU A 31 -13.27 -2.74 5.97
N THR A 32 -14.24 -2.24 6.73
CA THR A 32 -14.25 -0.83 7.15
C THR A 32 -13.68 -0.74 8.56
N ILE A 33 -12.63 0.06 8.73
CA ILE A 33 -12.10 0.43 10.04
C ILE A 33 -12.97 1.59 10.54
N ASP A 34 -13.81 1.33 11.54
CA ASP A 34 -14.60 2.37 12.21
C ASP A 34 -13.68 3.13 13.20
N PRO A 35 -13.65 4.48 13.19
CA PRO A 35 -12.81 5.26 14.09
C PRO A 35 -13.15 5.09 15.57
N ASN A 36 -14.39 4.70 15.90
CA ASN A 36 -14.85 4.69 17.29
C ASN A 36 -14.75 3.33 17.98
N LEU A 37 -14.85 2.22 17.27
CA LEU A 37 -14.90 0.88 17.87
C LEU A 37 -14.51 -0.15 16.80
N GLY A 38 -13.31 -0.76 16.91
CA GLY A 38 -12.96 -2.12 16.47
C GLY A 38 -13.14 -2.55 15.00
N ILE A 39 -12.48 -3.66 14.63
CA ILE A 39 -12.71 -4.36 13.36
C ILE A 39 -14.08 -5.06 13.44
N TYR A 40 -15.15 -4.50 12.85
CA TYR A 40 -16.47 -5.17 12.77
C TYR A 40 -16.81 -5.57 11.33
N GLN A 41 -17.20 -6.84 11.14
CA GLN A 41 -17.95 -7.27 9.95
C GLN A 41 -19.43 -6.90 10.17
N THR A 42 -19.89 -5.79 9.59
CA THR A 42 -21.30 -5.42 9.59
C THR A 42 -21.83 -5.41 8.16
N GLU A 43 -23.04 -5.94 7.93
CA GLU A 43 -23.69 -6.03 6.60
C GLU A 43 -23.86 -4.66 5.90
N LYS A 44 -23.72 -3.54 6.62
CA LYS A 44 -23.71 -2.18 6.08
C LYS A 44 -22.34 -1.73 5.54
N ALA A 45 -21.31 -2.54 5.68
CA ALA A 45 -19.93 -2.27 5.25
C ALA A 45 -19.69 -2.51 3.76
N VAL A 46 -20.73 -2.72 2.94
CA VAL A 46 -20.57 -2.73 1.48
C VAL A 46 -20.03 -1.37 1.04
N ILE A 47 -18.78 -1.33 0.60
CA ILE A 47 -18.21 -0.13 -0.03
C ILE A 47 -19.12 0.21 -1.21
N LYS A 48 -19.94 1.26 -1.05
CA LYS A 48 -20.74 1.83 -2.16
C LYS A 48 -19.80 2.02 -3.36
N GLY A 49 -20.21 1.62 -4.57
CA GLY A 49 -19.34 1.58 -5.75
C GLY A 49 -18.50 2.84 -6.00
N LYS A 50 -18.99 4.03 -5.62
CA LYS A 50 -18.25 5.31 -5.67
C LYS A 50 -17.02 5.36 -4.75
N LYS A 51 -17.07 4.75 -3.55
CA LYS A 51 -15.92 4.63 -2.62
C LYS A 51 -14.95 3.53 -3.07
N LEU A 52 -15.44 2.49 -3.75
CA LEU A 52 -14.64 1.38 -4.26
C LEU A 52 -13.68 1.85 -5.35
N TYR A 53 -14.18 2.71 -6.25
CA TYR A 53 -13.35 3.37 -7.26
C TYR A 53 -12.20 4.18 -6.65
N LYS A 54 -12.46 4.97 -5.60
CA LYS A 54 -11.41 5.73 -4.90
C LYS A 54 -10.36 4.81 -4.25
N PHE A 55 -10.80 3.71 -3.64
CA PHE A 55 -9.89 2.73 -3.04
C PHE A 55 -9.03 2.02 -4.10
N VAL A 56 -9.61 1.62 -5.23
CA VAL A 56 -8.86 0.99 -6.34
C VAL A 56 -7.82 1.95 -6.90
N TRP A 57 -8.17 3.23 -7.12
CA TRP A 57 -7.19 4.23 -7.54
C TRP A 57 -6.06 4.42 -6.55
N PHE A 58 -6.38 4.51 -5.26
CA PHE A 58 -5.38 4.58 -4.21
C PHE A 58 -4.44 3.38 -4.22
N LEU A 59 -4.99 2.17 -4.39
CA LEU A 59 -4.25 0.92 -4.43
C LEU A 59 -3.33 0.84 -5.66
N LEU A 60 -3.80 1.29 -6.83
CA LEU A 60 -2.99 1.37 -8.05
C LEU A 60 -1.82 2.36 -7.92
N ILE A 61 -2.08 3.56 -7.39
CA ILE A 61 -1.02 4.56 -7.18
C ILE A 61 0.00 4.02 -6.17
N SER A 62 -0.47 3.38 -5.10
CA SER A 62 0.39 2.80 -4.06
C SER A 62 1.23 1.65 -4.61
N SER A 63 0.67 0.78 -5.45
CA SER A 63 1.39 -0.35 -6.04
C SER A 63 2.47 0.10 -7.01
N ILE A 64 2.16 1.07 -7.88
CA ILE A 64 3.14 1.68 -8.77
C ILE A 64 4.27 2.28 -7.94
N THR A 65 3.94 3.10 -6.94
CA THR A 65 4.93 3.75 -6.07
C THR A 65 5.82 2.71 -5.37
N TYR A 66 5.24 1.63 -4.85
CA TYR A 66 5.98 0.54 -4.22
C TYR A 66 6.98 -0.11 -5.18
N PHE A 67 6.54 -0.55 -6.36
CA PHE A 67 7.44 -1.21 -7.31
C PHE A 67 8.53 -0.27 -7.82
N LEU A 68 8.21 1.01 -7.98
CA LEU A 68 9.17 2.05 -8.34
C LEU A 68 10.21 2.26 -7.24
N LEU A 69 9.79 2.30 -5.97
CA LEU A 69 10.68 2.40 -4.80
C LEU A 69 11.61 1.19 -4.69
N VAL A 70 11.08 -0.03 -4.84
CA VAL A 70 11.89 -1.26 -4.84
C VAL A 70 12.91 -1.20 -5.98
N GLN A 71 12.48 -0.87 -7.20
CA GLN A 71 13.38 -0.73 -8.34
C GLN A 71 14.46 0.34 -8.10
N LEU A 72 14.08 1.51 -7.56
CA LEU A 72 14.98 2.62 -7.27
C LEU A 72 16.06 2.25 -6.24
N TYR A 73 15.67 1.52 -5.19
CA TYR A 73 16.60 1.05 -4.15
C TYR A 73 17.68 0.11 -4.70
N PHE A 74 17.31 -0.79 -5.62
CA PHE A 74 18.24 -1.76 -6.20
C PHE A 74 18.97 -1.26 -7.46
N SER A 75 18.59 -0.12 -8.06
CA SER A 75 19.14 0.34 -9.35
C SER A 75 20.51 1.02 -9.23
N THR A 76 20.75 1.87 -8.24
CA THR A 76 22.02 2.65 -8.18
C THR A 76 22.28 3.15 -6.74
N PRO A 77 23.54 3.35 -6.31
CA PRO A 77 23.85 3.96 -5.01
C PRO A 77 23.21 5.35 -4.81
N LYS A 78 23.11 6.17 -5.86
CA LYS A 78 22.34 7.44 -5.82
C LYS A 78 20.83 7.21 -5.63
N GLY A 79 20.29 6.14 -6.22
CA GLY A 79 18.90 5.72 -6.08
C GLY A 79 18.55 5.33 -4.64
N ARG A 80 19.47 4.69 -3.91
CA ARG A 80 19.28 4.40 -2.47
C ARG A 80 19.14 5.66 -1.63
N LYS A 81 19.97 6.69 -1.90
CA LYS A 81 19.85 7.98 -1.20
C LYS A 81 18.50 8.64 -1.47
N LEU A 82 18.04 8.60 -2.72
CA LEU A 82 16.73 9.13 -3.10
C LEU A 82 15.58 8.33 -2.46
N PHE A 83 15.69 7.00 -2.40
CA PHE A 83 14.75 6.13 -1.70
C PHE A 83 14.58 6.54 -0.24
N PHE A 84 15.68 6.75 0.50
CA PHE A 84 15.59 7.17 1.90
C PHE A 84 14.96 8.55 2.07
N ILE A 85 15.26 9.50 1.18
CA ILE A 85 14.62 10.83 1.20
C ILE A 85 13.11 10.69 1.00
N ILE A 86 12.67 9.95 -0.03
CA ILE A 86 11.26 9.72 -0.32
C ILE A 86 10.58 9.03 0.87
N LEU A 87 11.22 8.02 1.45
CA LEU A 87 10.70 7.29 2.61
C LEU A 87 10.52 8.19 3.83
N SER A 88 11.51 9.06 4.12
CA SER A 88 11.41 10.03 5.22
C SER A 88 10.28 11.04 5.00
N VAL A 89 10.12 11.53 3.76
CA VAL A 89 9.01 12.44 3.42
C VAL A 89 7.66 11.74 3.62
N LEU A 90 7.49 10.51 3.12
CA LEU A 90 6.26 9.72 3.31
C LEU A 90 5.97 9.45 4.79
N ALA A 91 6.99 9.10 5.58
CA ALA A 91 6.85 8.80 7.00
C ALA A 91 6.35 10.01 7.82
N ILE A 92 6.67 11.23 7.39
CA ILE A 92 6.20 12.47 8.05
C ILE A 92 4.88 12.95 7.44
N ALA A 93 4.76 12.93 6.11
CA ALA A 93 3.61 13.46 5.40
C ALA A 93 2.33 12.63 5.63
N ALA A 94 2.45 11.30 5.71
CA ALA A 94 1.29 10.43 5.94
C ALA A 94 0.57 10.69 7.27
N PRO A 95 1.24 10.70 8.44
CA PRO A 95 0.58 11.03 9.70
C PRO A 95 0.12 12.49 9.76
N MET A 96 0.87 13.45 9.19
CA MET A 96 0.40 14.84 9.11
C MET A 96 -0.91 14.97 8.32
N ALA A 97 -0.99 14.31 7.16
CA ALA A 97 -2.21 14.30 6.36
C ALA A 97 -3.37 13.62 7.10
N ALA A 98 -3.11 12.53 7.82
CA ALA A 98 -4.12 11.87 8.64
C ALA A 98 -4.69 12.80 9.72
N ILE A 99 -3.82 13.45 10.49
CA ILE A 99 -4.23 14.41 11.54
C ILE A 99 -5.01 15.60 10.94
N TYR A 100 -4.60 16.08 9.76
CA TYR A 100 -5.27 17.19 9.08
C TYR A 100 -6.67 16.80 8.59
N LEU A 101 -6.85 15.57 8.10
CA LEU A 101 -8.13 15.06 7.61
C LEU A 101 -9.09 14.63 8.74
N GLU A 102 -8.57 14.39 9.93
CA GLU A 102 -9.34 14.02 11.12
C GLU A 102 -9.92 15.24 11.88
N ARG A 103 -9.44 16.45 11.56
CA ARG A 103 -10.02 17.73 11.99
C ARG A 103 -11.13 18.21 11.04
#